data_AF-A0A419K8Z0-F1
#
_entry.id   AF-A0A419K8Z0-F1
#
_cell.length_a   1.000
_cell.length_b   1.000
_cell.length_c   1.000
_cell.angle_alpha   90.00
_cell.angle_beta   90.00
_cell.angle_gamma   90.00
#
_symmetry.space_group_name_H-M   'P 1'
#
loop_
_entity.id
_entity.type
_entity.pdbx_description
1 polymer ?
#
loop_
_entity_poly.entity_id
_entity_poly.type
_entity_poly.pdbx_seq_one_letter_code
_entity_poly.pdbx_strand_id
1 'polypeptide(L)'
;MKISIILGTLKHFLKDLDLALVILFTLLCIPFVLVPPLNEISAIRIIFGLPLVLFLPGYSLIAALFPGKDDLDAIERIALSFGLSIPITPLLGLALNYTPFGIRLSPVLIVLSVFTISLTIGAYVRRCMIPGEDRFSVDFEARI
;
A
#
# COMPACT_ATOMS: atom_id res chain seq x y z
N MET A 1 25.24 -12.29 11.88
CA MET A 1 24.43 -11.45 12.79
C MET A 1 23.36 -10.61 12.08
N LYS A 2 23.68 -9.83 11.02
CA LYS A 2 22.68 -9.02 10.28
C LYS A 2 21.55 -9.82 9.58
N ILE A 3 21.86 -10.98 9.01
CA ILE A 3 20.88 -11.81 8.27
C ILE A 3 19.77 -12.34 9.17
N SER A 4 20.08 -12.79 10.39
CA SER A 4 19.08 -13.31 11.34
C SER A 4 18.14 -12.22 11.85
N ILE A 5 18.62 -10.99 11.99
CA ILE A 5 17.81 -9.82 12.35
C ILE A 5 16.86 -9.47 11.19
N ILE A 6 17.37 -9.41 9.96
CA ILE A 6 16.55 -9.18 8.76
C ILE A 6 15.49 -10.28 8.60
N LEU A 7 15.86 -11.55 8.83
CA LEU A 7 14.91 -12.67 8.77
C LEU A 7 13.85 -12.57 9.87
N GLY A 8 14.22 -12.12 11.08
CA GLY A 8 13.29 -11.90 12.18
C GLY A 8 12.31 -10.75 11.91
N THR A 9 12.81 -9.62 11.43
CA THR A 9 12.01 -8.48 10.97
C THR A 9 11.10 -8.88 9.82
N LEU A 10 11.60 -9.66 8.85
CA LEU A 10 10.81 -10.17 7.72
C LEU A 10 9.71 -11.14 8.18
N LYS A 11 10.00 -12.03 9.13
CA LYS A 11 8.99 -12.95 9.71
C LYS A 11 7.91 -12.19 10.46
N HIS A 12 8.29 -11.14 11.16
CA HIS A 12 7.34 -10.25 11.84
C HIS A 12 6.50 -9.46 10.83
N PHE A 13 7.13 -8.95 9.77
CA PHE A 13 6.46 -8.24 8.69
C PHE A 13 5.48 -9.14 7.92
N LEU A 14 5.80 -10.42 7.73
CA LEU A 14 4.89 -11.42 7.16
C LEU A 14 3.68 -11.73 8.06
N LYS A 15 3.78 -11.44 9.37
CA LYS A 15 2.65 -11.55 10.30
C LYS A 15 1.64 -10.42 10.05
N ASP A 16 2.12 -9.24 9.68
CA ASP A 16 1.32 -8.13 9.13
C ASP A 16 1.00 -8.38 7.64
N LEU A 17 0.25 -9.45 7.38
CA LEU A 17 -0.04 -9.95 6.03
C LEU A 17 -0.56 -8.85 5.10
N ASP A 18 -1.38 -7.95 5.62
CA ASP A 18 -1.93 -6.82 4.89
C ASP A 18 -0.86 -5.86 4.35
N LEU A 19 0.12 -5.47 5.17
CA LEU A 19 1.21 -4.58 4.74
C LEU A 19 2.14 -5.27 3.74
N ALA A 20 2.38 -6.57 3.93
CA ALA A 20 3.16 -7.37 2.99
C ALA A 20 2.47 -7.48 1.62
N LEU A 21 1.15 -7.70 1.61
CA LEU A 21 0.35 -7.73 0.39
C LEU A 21 0.36 -6.37 -0.33
N VAL A 22 0.27 -5.26 0.41
CA VAL A 22 0.35 -3.90 -0.16
C VAL A 22 1.68 -3.68 -0.86
N ILE A 23 2.81 -4.02 -0.21
CA ILE A 23 4.15 -3.88 -0.83
C ILE A 23 4.26 -4.80 -2.05
N LEU A 24 3.89 -6.07 -1.92
CA LEU A 24 3.98 -7.05 -3.00
C LEU A 24 3.16 -6.58 -4.21
N PHE A 25 1.90 -6.19 -4.00
CA PHE A 25 1.04 -5.73 -5.08
C PHE A 25 1.57 -4.45 -5.74
N THR A 26 2.07 -3.50 -4.94
CA THR A 26 2.67 -2.26 -5.45
C THR A 26 3.91 -2.55 -6.31
N LEU A 27 4.77 -3.47 -5.86
CA LEU A 27 5.96 -3.88 -6.63
C LEU A 27 5.59 -4.63 -7.91
N LEU A 28 4.54 -5.46 -7.88
CA LEU A 28 4.03 -6.14 -9.08
C LEU A 28 3.44 -5.13 -10.09
N CYS A 29 2.80 -4.06 -9.64
CA CYS A 29 2.26 -3.04 -10.56
C CYS A 29 3.33 -2.47 -11.49
N ILE A 30 4.58 -2.32 -11.03
CA ILE A 30 5.67 -1.71 -11.81
C ILE A 30 5.94 -2.49 -13.11
N PRO A 31 6.37 -3.78 -13.09
CA PRO A 31 6.63 -4.53 -14.32
C PRO A 31 5.35 -4.77 -15.14
N PHE A 32 4.21 -5.04 -14.50
CA PHE A 32 2.97 -5.33 -15.23
C PHE A 32 2.40 -4.10 -15.96
N VAL A 33 2.70 -2.89 -15.50
CA VAL A 33 2.23 -1.64 -16.15
C VAL A 33 3.28 -1.06 -17.10
N LEU A 34 4.59 -1.24 -16.84
CA LEU A 34 5.65 -0.57 -17.59
C LEU A 34 6.35 -1.43 -18.65
N VAL A 35 6.39 -2.75 -18.50
CA VAL A 35 7.24 -3.62 -19.34
C VAL A 35 6.43 -4.28 -20.45
N PRO A 36 6.75 -4.04 -21.74
CA PRO A 36 6.25 -4.88 -22.84
C PRO A 36 6.80 -6.32 -22.73
N PRO A 37 6.00 -7.37 -23.01
CA PRO A 37 4.64 -7.37 -23.57
C PRO A 37 3.51 -7.32 -22.52
N LEU A 38 3.83 -7.32 -21.22
CA LEU A 38 2.81 -7.39 -20.15
C LEU A 38 1.84 -6.21 -20.18
N ASN A 39 2.33 -5.03 -20.56
CA ASN A 39 1.53 -3.81 -20.67
C ASN A 39 0.67 -3.73 -21.95
N GLU A 40 0.87 -4.63 -22.92
CA GLU A 40 0.11 -4.67 -24.17
C GLU A 40 -1.32 -5.19 -23.92
N ILE A 41 -1.49 -6.05 -22.91
CA ILE A 41 -2.78 -6.54 -22.47
C ILE A 41 -3.44 -5.46 -21.60
N SER A 42 -4.34 -4.68 -22.20
CA SER A 42 -5.02 -3.56 -21.53
C SER A 42 -5.73 -3.96 -20.23
N ALA A 43 -6.25 -5.19 -20.13
CA ALA A 43 -6.89 -5.71 -18.93
C ALA A 43 -5.92 -5.81 -17.74
N ILE A 44 -4.68 -6.25 -17.96
CA ILE A 44 -3.65 -6.36 -16.92
C ILE A 44 -3.38 -4.98 -16.31
N ARG A 45 -3.19 -3.97 -17.16
CA ARG A 45 -2.94 -2.61 -16.68
C ARG A 45 -4.07 -2.07 -15.81
N ILE A 46 -5.33 -2.40 -16.13
CA ILE A 46 -6.49 -1.99 -15.32
C ILE A 46 -6.53 -2.76 -14.00
N ILE A 47 -6.33 -4.08 -14.03
CA ILE A 47 -6.37 -4.94 -12.83
C ILE A 47 -5.31 -4.52 -11.80
N PHE A 48 -4.11 -4.13 -12.25
CA PHE A 48 -3.05 -3.66 -11.35
C PHE A 48 -3.12 -2.16 -11.06
N GLY A 49 -3.37 -1.33 -12.08
CA GLY A 49 -3.38 0.12 -11.94
C GLY A 49 -4.56 0.63 -11.12
N LEU A 50 -5.74 0.02 -11.24
CA LEU A 50 -6.94 0.50 -10.57
C LEU A 50 -6.86 0.37 -9.03
N PRO A 51 -6.48 -0.78 -8.44
CA PRO A 51 -6.30 -0.88 -6.99
C PRO A 51 -5.17 0.03 -6.47
N LEU A 52 -4.11 0.23 -7.26
CA LEU A 52 -3.03 1.13 -6.91
C LEU A 52 -3.47 2.59 -6.82
N VAL A 53 -4.39 3.01 -7.69
CA VAL A 53 -4.90 4.39 -7.73
C VAL A 53 -6.04 4.61 -6.73
N LEU A 54 -6.91 3.62 -6.52
CA LEU A 54 -8.17 3.78 -5.78
C LEU A 54 -8.12 3.26 -4.34
N PHE A 55 -7.13 2.46 -3.95
CA PHE A 55 -7.15 1.82 -2.64
C PHE A 55 -5.81 1.85 -1.92
N LEU A 56 -4.73 1.39 -2.56
CA LEU A 56 -3.45 1.12 -1.90
C LEU A 56 -2.85 2.31 -1.12
N PRO A 57 -2.68 3.52 -1.70
CA PRO A 57 -2.10 4.64 -0.96
C PRO A 57 -2.98 5.09 0.21
N GLY A 58 -4.31 5.02 0.04
CA GLY A 58 -5.26 5.30 1.12
C GLY A 58 -5.21 4.27 2.25
N TYR A 59 -5.10 2.99 1.91
CA TYR A 59 -4.94 1.91 2.88
C TYR A 59 -3.64 2.03 3.67
N SER A 60 -2.52 2.26 2.98
CA SER A 60 -1.22 2.51 3.63
C SER A 60 -1.27 3.71 4.57
N LEU A 61 -2.00 4.77 4.20
CA LEU A 61 -2.18 5.93 5.06
C LEU A 61 -3.02 5.60 6.30
N ILE A 62 -4.15 4.90 6.15
CA ILE A 62 -4.96 4.47 7.29
C ILE A 62 -4.19 3.53 8.20
N ALA A 63 -3.45 2.57 7.65
CA ALA A 63 -2.60 1.68 8.43
C ALA A 63 -1.50 2.45 9.18
N ALA A 64 -1.02 3.56 8.61
CA ALA A 64 -0.07 4.45 9.26
C ALA A 64 -0.70 5.38 10.29
N LEU A 65 -1.97 5.79 10.13
CA LEU A 65 -2.63 6.68 11.08
C LEU A 65 -3.23 5.93 12.27
N PHE A 66 -3.83 4.77 11.99
CA PHE A 66 -4.59 3.91 12.89
C PHE A 66 -4.01 2.47 12.89
N PRO A 67 -2.85 2.28 13.53
CA PRO A 67 -2.15 0.99 13.58
C PRO A 67 -2.77 -0.06 14.52
N GLY A 68 -3.67 0.35 15.43
CA GLY A 68 -4.33 -0.54 16.39
C GLY A 68 -5.48 -1.34 15.77
N LYS A 69 -5.80 -2.48 16.38
CA LYS A 69 -6.93 -3.32 15.97
C LYS A 69 -8.30 -2.72 16.31
N ASP A 70 -8.38 -1.98 17.42
CA ASP A 70 -9.61 -1.40 17.96
C ASP A 70 -9.82 0.06 17.49
N ASP A 71 -8.93 0.59 16.65
CA ASP A 71 -9.02 1.97 16.15
C ASP A 71 -10.16 2.13 15.13
N LEU A 72 -10.38 1.10 14.29
CA LEU A 72 -11.32 1.13 13.17
C LEU A 72 -11.85 -0.27 12.88
N ASP A 73 -13.16 -0.35 12.64
CA ASP A 73 -13.77 -1.57 12.14
C ASP A 73 -13.29 -1.90 10.72
N ALA A 74 -13.41 -3.17 10.31
CA ALA A 74 -12.95 -3.61 8.99
C ALA A 74 -13.62 -2.84 7.83
N ILE A 75 -14.92 -2.57 7.94
CA ILE A 75 -15.68 -1.82 6.93
C ILE A 75 -15.22 -0.36 6.90
N GLU A 76 -15.03 0.26 8.06
CA GLU A 76 -14.54 1.64 8.16
C GLU A 76 -13.13 1.77 7.57
N ARG A 77 -12.24 0.84 7.89
CA ARG A 77 -10.88 0.80 7.33
C ARG A 77 -10.91 0.74 5.80
N ILE A 78 -11.77 -0.10 5.23
CA ILE A 78 -11.94 -0.21 3.76
C ILE A 78 -12.52 1.09 3.19
N ALA A 79 -13.61 1.59 3.75
CA ALA A 79 -14.29 2.80 3.27
C ALA A 79 -13.37 4.03 3.31
N LEU A 80 -12.65 4.23 4.41
CA LEU A 80 -11.69 5.32 4.57
C LEU A 80 -10.49 5.17 3.63
N SER A 81 -10.05 3.94 3.33
CA SER A 81 -8.97 3.70 2.36
C SER A 81 -9.36 4.19 0.97
N PHE A 82 -10.56 3.84 0.49
CA PHE A 82 -11.09 4.39 -0.76
C PHE A 82 -11.26 5.92 -0.67
N GLY A 83 -11.85 6.40 0.41
CA GLY A 83 -12.11 7.82 0.65
C GLY A 83 -10.85 8.69 0.63
N LEU A 84 -9.72 8.20 1.16
CA LEU A 84 -8.44 8.91 1.15
C LEU A 84 -7.68 8.76 -0.17
N SER A 85 -7.80 7.63 -0.85
CA SER A 85 -7.10 7.42 -2.12
C SER A 85 -7.64 8.33 -3.25
N ILE A 86 -8.96 8.55 -3.29
CA ILE A 86 -9.62 9.38 -4.30
C ILE A 86 -9.04 10.80 -4.39
N PRO A 87 -8.83 11.55 -3.29
CA PRO A 87 -8.17 12.86 -3.35
C PRO A 87 -6.65 12.75 -3.46
N ILE A 88 -6.00 11.80 -2.77
CA ILE A 88 -4.53 11.70 -2.75
C ILE A 88 -3.95 11.49 -4.14
N THR A 89 -4.51 10.57 -4.92
CA THR A 89 -3.96 10.22 -6.22
C THR A 89 -3.95 11.38 -7.24
N PRO A 90 -5.07 12.09 -7.51
CA PRO A 90 -5.05 13.25 -8.39
C PRO A 90 -4.24 14.42 -7.81
N LEU A 91 -4.17 14.60 -6.49
CA LEU A 91 -3.31 15.61 -5.89
C LEU A 91 -1.81 15.31 -6.13
N LEU A 92 -1.39 14.05 -6.01
CA LEU A 92 -0.03 13.63 -6.36
C LEU A 92 0.24 13.79 -7.85
N GLY A 93 -0.73 13.45 -8.71
CA GLY A 93 -0.64 13.69 -10.14
C GLY A 93 -0.51 15.18 -10.48
N LEU A 94 -1.28 16.05 -9.81
CA LEU A 94 -1.21 17.49 -9.97
C LEU A 94 0.13 18.04 -9.47
N ALA A 95 0.63 17.58 -8.32
CA ALA A 95 1.94 17.95 -7.81
C ALA A 95 3.05 17.55 -8.80
N LEU A 96 2.93 16.36 -9.39
CA LEU A 96 3.86 15.87 -10.42
C LEU A 96 3.85 16.72 -11.69
N ASN A 97 2.73 17.39 -12.01
CA ASN A 97 2.64 18.31 -13.15
C ASN A 97 3.62 19.49 -13.04
N TYR A 98 4.01 19.88 -11.83
CA TYR A 98 5.01 20.93 -11.59
C TYR A 98 6.45 20.43 -11.72
N THR A 99 6.66 19.14 -11.98
CA THR A 99 7.99 18.56 -12.21
C THR A 99 8.29 18.46 -13.72
N PRO A 100 9.58 18.36 -14.12
CA PRO A 100 9.96 18.17 -15.52
C PRO A 100 9.37 16.91 -16.19
N PHE A 101 8.88 15.95 -15.39
CA PHE A 101 8.32 14.69 -15.89
C PHE A 101 6.86 14.82 -16.36
N GLY A 102 6.11 15.78 -15.81
CA GLY A 102 4.69 16.02 -16.10
C GLY A 102 3.76 14.86 -15.74
N ILE A 103 2.49 14.96 -16.14
CA ILE A 103 1.47 13.91 -15.92
C ILE A 103 1.59 12.84 -17.01
N ARG A 104 2.56 11.94 -16.85
CA ARG A 104 2.74 10.75 -17.69
C ARG A 104 2.56 9.49 -16.85
N LEU A 105 2.15 8.39 -17.49
CA LEU A 105 1.88 7.11 -16.81
C LEU A 105 3.04 6.63 -15.94
N SER A 106 4.27 6.62 -16.49
CA SER A 106 5.45 6.12 -15.77
C SER A 106 5.80 6.96 -14.53
N PRO A 107 5.95 8.29 -14.63
CA PRO A 107 6.13 9.16 -13.47
C PRO A 107 5.04 9.03 -12.42
N VAL A 108 3.76 9.00 -12.82
CA VAL A 108 2.62 8.86 -11.88
C VAL A 108 2.71 7.54 -11.13
N LEU A 109 2.97 6.44 -11.84
CA LEU A 109 3.11 5.11 -11.25
C LEU A 109 4.25 5.06 -10.23
N ILE A 110 5.41 5.62 -10.58
CA ILE A 110 6.59 5.64 -9.70
C ILE A 110 6.30 6.45 -8.44
N VAL A 111 5.73 7.66 -8.57
CA VAL A 111 5.42 8.50 -7.41
C VAL A 111 4.40 7.85 -6.49
N LEU A 112 3.31 7.31 -7.05
CA LEU A 112 2.31 6.58 -6.25
C LEU A 112 2.92 5.37 -5.55
N SER A 113 3.79 4.62 -6.23
CA SER A 113 4.45 3.45 -5.65
C SER A 113 5.38 3.84 -4.49
N VAL A 114 6.23 4.86 -4.69
CA VAL A 114 7.13 5.36 -3.64
C VAL A 114 6.34 5.90 -2.45
N PHE A 115 5.28 6.67 -2.70
CA PHE A 115 4.42 7.21 -1.66
C PHE A 115 3.75 6.08 -0.84
N THR A 116 3.16 5.09 -1.52
CA THR A 116 2.49 3.94 -0.91
C THR A 116 3.46 3.11 -0.07
N ILE A 117 4.64 2.80 -0.61
CA ILE A 117 5.68 2.04 0.10
C ILE A 117 6.17 2.82 1.32
N SER A 118 6.40 4.12 1.19
CA SER A 118 6.85 4.97 2.31
C SER A 118 5.83 4.99 3.45
N LEU A 119 4.54 5.14 3.14
CA LEU A 119 3.46 5.06 4.13
C LEU A 119 3.37 3.66 4.76
N THR A 120 3.52 2.61 3.96
CA THR A 120 3.50 1.22 4.45
C THR A 120 4.65 0.95 5.43
N ILE A 121 5.84 1.47 5.14
CA ILE A 121 6.98 1.41 6.06
C ILE A 121 6.67 2.19 7.34
N GLY A 122 6.07 3.38 7.22
CA GLY A 122 5.62 4.17 8.37
C GLY A 122 4.59 3.42 9.23
N ALA A 123 3.63 2.75 8.60
CA ALA A 123 2.63 1.90 9.26
C ALA A 123 3.29 0.75 10.02
N TYR A 124 4.23 0.07 9.39
CA TYR A 124 4.98 -1.01 10.04
C TYR A 124 5.75 -0.51 11.26
N VAL A 125 6.48 0.61 11.13
CA VAL A 125 7.22 1.22 12.25
C VAL A 125 6.28 1.55 13.41
N ARG A 126 5.10 2.11 13.12
CA ARG A 126 4.10 2.41 14.17
C ARG A 126 3.51 1.15 14.80
N ARG A 127 3.22 0.10 14.03
CA ARG A 127 2.76 -1.19 14.58
C ARG A 127 3.80 -1.84 15.50
N CYS A 128 5.09 -1.67 15.21
CA CYS A 128 6.14 -2.16 16.10
C CYS A 128 6.17 -1.47 17.47
N MET A 129 5.65 -0.25 17.59
CA MET A 129 5.57 0.49 18.86
C MET A 129 4.39 0.07 19.74
N ILE A 130 3.47 -0.76 19.23
CA ILE A 130 2.27 -1.20 19.95
C ILE A 130 2.50 -2.59 20.55
N PRO A 131 2.03 -2.88 21.78
CA PRO A 131 2.06 -4.22 22.36
C PRO A 131 1.40 -5.24 21.43
N GLY A 132 1.94 -6.46 21.34
CA GLY A 132 1.54 -7.46 20.35
C GLY A 132 0.07 -7.88 20.36
N GLU A 133 -0.64 -7.68 21.48
CA GLU A 133 -2.05 -8.02 21.63
C GLU A 133 -2.99 -6.99 20.99
N ASP A 134 -2.56 -5.72 20.85
CA ASP A 134 -3.40 -4.63 20.31
C ASP A 134 -3.08 -4.30 18.85
N ARG A 135 -2.13 -5.04 18.26
CA ARG A 135 -1.77 -4.88 16.84
C ARG A 135 -2.89 -5.40 15.97
N PHE A 136 -3.19 -4.64 14.92
CA PHE A 136 -4.08 -5.11 13.87
C PHE A 136 -3.49 -6.38 13.22
N SER A 137 -4.19 -7.51 13.40
CA SER A 137 -3.99 -8.73 12.63
C SER A 137 -5.30 -9.06 11.91
N VAL A 138 -5.20 -9.42 10.63
CA VAL A 138 -6.35 -9.94 9.89
C VAL A 138 -6.60 -11.37 10.41
N ASP A 139 -7.46 -11.49 11.43
CA ASP A 139 -7.99 -12.79 11.83
C ASP A 139 -9.02 -13.22 10.79
N PHE A 140 -8.70 -14.28 10.05
CA PHE A 140 -9.63 -14.92 9.12
C PHE A 140 -10.69 -15.79 9.84
N GLU A 141 -10.80 -15.68 11.17
CA GLU A 141 -11.91 -16.26 11.91
C GLU A 141 -13.19 -15.50 11.59
N ALA A 142 -13.82 -15.92 10.49
CA ALA A 142 -15.18 -15.57 10.14
C ALA A 142 -16.10 -15.92 11.32
N ARG A 143 -16.46 -14.92 12.10
CA ARG A 143 -17.60 -15.01 13.02
C ARG A 143 -18.85 -14.85 12.18
N ILE A 144 -19.28 -15.97 11.57
CA ILE A 144 -20.63 -16.16 11.03
C ILE A 144 -21.53 -16.62 12.17
#